data_AF-A0A942CAE5-F1
#
_entry.id   AF-A0A942CAE5-F1
#
_cell.length_a   1.000
_cell.length_b   1.000
_cell.length_c   1.000
_cell.angle_alpha   90.00
_cell.angle_beta   90.00
_cell.angle_gamma   90.00
#
_symmetry.space_group_name_H-M   'P 1'
#
loop_
_entity.id
_entity.type
_entity.pdbx_description
1 polymer ?
#
loop_
_entity_poly.entity_id
_entity_poly.type
_entity_poly.pdbx_seq_one_letter_code
_entity_poly.pdbx_strand_id
1 'polypeptide(L)'
;MTRLIVLAIAICFLAIAAFSQPKSKIAQQATATFPELGLVRIRVIETPTQPIKLEFYSLRDKKTISSIEMENSTLPDEPGPASSFLRFKVMTVPGQSQPLIFVVEVSPGGSDGTFFAHIIGWKEGKFQILNEESIETAVQGGLYFGNLGKKYGYGVASWTFIWCSEVEPPEPNCREAHYDKYRYEIKLYPLDVKTMTFKEPVTFKTKRKYAGHGEAALKEFGFTFQDLRRSMGKVREYADYQ
;
A
#
# COMPACT_ATOMS: atom_id res chain seq x y z
N MET A 1 -62.53 -19.52 3.06
CA MET A 1 -61.65 -19.00 4.13
C MET A 1 -60.23 -19.57 4.08
N THR A 2 -59.96 -20.67 3.40
CA THR A 2 -58.63 -21.33 3.31
C THR A 2 -57.61 -20.66 2.37
N ARG A 3 -58.03 -19.79 1.43
CA ARG A 3 -57.12 -19.12 0.49
C ARG A 3 -56.45 -17.84 1.02
N LEU A 4 -56.97 -17.24 2.09
CA LEU A 4 -56.37 -16.04 2.70
C LEU A 4 -55.20 -16.36 3.64
N ILE A 5 -55.14 -17.56 4.21
CA ILE A 5 -54.10 -17.96 5.17
C ILE A 5 -52.79 -18.31 4.45
N VAL A 6 -52.86 -18.85 3.23
CA VAL A 6 -51.66 -19.21 2.44
C VAL A 6 -50.91 -17.97 1.92
N LEU A 7 -51.63 -16.87 1.64
CA LEU A 7 -51.01 -15.62 1.17
C LEU A 7 -50.27 -14.88 2.30
N ALA A 8 -50.78 -14.95 3.53
CA ALA A 8 -50.15 -14.32 4.70
C ALA A 8 -48.81 -15.00 5.08
N ILE A 9 -48.68 -16.31 4.86
CA ILE A 9 -47.44 -17.05 5.12
C ILE A 9 -46.37 -16.74 4.05
N ALA A 10 -46.76 -16.57 2.78
CA ALA A 10 -45.82 -16.19 1.71
C ALA A 10 -45.21 -14.79 1.90
N ILE A 11 -45.95 -13.85 2.49
CA ILE A 11 -45.46 -12.49 2.77
C ILE A 11 -44.52 -12.48 4.00
N CYS A 12 -44.73 -13.35 4.98
CA CYS A 12 -43.81 -13.47 6.13
C CYS A 12 -42.48 -14.17 5.79
N PHE A 13 -42.44 -15.02 4.75
CA PHE A 13 -41.18 -15.64 4.28
C PHE A 13 -40.35 -14.74 3.35
N LEU A 14 -40.91 -13.66 2.79
CA LEU A 14 -40.15 -12.65 2.05
C LEU A 14 -39.44 -11.62 2.94
N ALA A 15 -39.68 -11.67 4.26
CA ALA A 15 -39.08 -10.75 5.24
C ALA A 15 -37.78 -11.28 5.86
N ILE A 16 -37.34 -12.49 5.52
CA ILE A 16 -36.14 -13.10 6.08
C ILE A 16 -34.99 -12.92 5.08
N ALA A 17 -33.91 -12.31 5.55
CA ALA A 17 -32.65 -12.07 4.87
C ALA A 17 -32.55 -10.82 3.99
N ALA A 18 -33.00 -9.66 4.49
CA ALA A 18 -32.22 -8.44 4.25
C ALA A 18 -30.88 -8.58 5.00
N PHE A 19 -29.97 -9.40 4.50
CA PHE A 19 -28.59 -9.41 4.98
C PHE A 19 -28.07 -7.98 4.82
N SER A 20 -27.75 -7.34 5.95
CA SER A 20 -27.14 -6.01 5.96
C SER A 20 -25.89 -6.10 5.10
N GLN A 21 -25.93 -5.49 3.91
CA GLN A 21 -24.75 -5.50 3.05
C GLN A 21 -23.60 -4.82 3.80
N PRO A 22 -22.40 -5.40 3.77
CA PRO A 22 -21.25 -4.81 4.44
C PRO A 22 -21.06 -3.39 3.92
N LYS A 23 -21.13 -2.41 4.83
CA LYS A 23 -21.10 -1.00 4.47
C LYS A 23 -19.69 -0.59 4.09
N SER A 24 -19.50 -0.19 2.83
CA SER A 24 -18.24 0.40 2.37
C SER A 24 -17.88 1.64 3.21
N LYS A 25 -16.60 1.78 3.52
CA LYS A 25 -16.03 2.90 4.28
C LYS A 25 -14.95 3.56 3.46
N ILE A 26 -14.93 4.90 3.47
CA ILE A 26 -13.78 5.67 2.98
C ILE A 26 -12.74 5.68 4.10
N ALA A 27 -11.67 4.91 3.91
CA ALA A 27 -10.61 4.77 4.92
C ALA A 27 -9.62 5.94 4.87
N GLN A 28 -9.33 6.44 3.67
CA GLN A 28 -8.49 7.62 3.45
C GLN A 28 -8.97 8.35 2.20
N GLN A 29 -8.83 9.68 2.17
CA GLN A 29 -9.04 10.47 0.97
C GLN A 29 -8.03 11.62 0.88
N ALA A 30 -7.73 12.04 -0.35
CA ALA A 30 -6.95 13.24 -0.65
C ALA A 30 -7.41 13.81 -1.99
N THR A 31 -7.03 15.05 -2.29
CA THR A 31 -7.22 15.66 -3.61
C THR A 31 -5.86 15.99 -4.19
N ALA A 32 -5.69 15.78 -5.49
CA ALA A 32 -4.47 16.12 -6.21
C ALA A 32 -4.81 16.71 -7.57
N THR A 33 -3.98 17.65 -8.03
CA THR A 33 -4.10 18.27 -9.35
C THR A 33 -3.29 17.47 -10.36
N PHE A 34 -3.94 17.03 -11.43
CA PHE A 34 -3.33 16.38 -12.59
C PHE A 34 -3.44 17.31 -13.80
N PRO A 35 -2.38 17.51 -14.61
CA PRO A 35 -2.42 18.42 -15.75
C PRO A 35 -3.57 18.16 -16.74
N GLU A 36 -3.84 16.89 -17.05
CA GLU A 36 -4.87 16.52 -18.04
C GLU A 36 -6.28 16.44 -17.44
N LEU A 37 -6.39 16.13 -16.15
CA LEU A 37 -7.67 15.81 -15.50
C LEU A 37 -8.19 16.94 -14.60
N GLY A 38 -7.35 17.92 -14.25
CA GLY A 38 -7.65 18.90 -13.22
C GLY A 38 -7.60 18.28 -11.82
N LEU A 39 -8.52 18.70 -10.95
CA LEU A 39 -8.59 18.18 -9.58
C LEU A 39 -9.23 16.78 -9.55
N VAL A 40 -8.48 15.81 -9.03
CA VAL A 40 -8.91 14.43 -8.84
C VAL A 40 -8.95 14.13 -7.35
N ARG A 41 -10.10 13.65 -6.88
CA ARG A 41 -10.27 13.11 -5.53
C ARG A 41 -9.90 11.62 -5.54
N ILE A 42 -8.94 11.25 -4.71
CA ILE A 42 -8.45 9.88 -4.55
C ILE A 42 -9.01 9.33 -3.24
N ARG A 43 -9.61 8.15 -3.26
CA ARG A 43 -10.23 7.52 -2.08
C ARG A 43 -9.82 6.07 -1.94
N VAL A 44 -9.50 5.69 -0.72
CA VAL A 44 -9.41 4.29 -0.32
C VAL A 44 -10.79 3.84 0.14
N ILE A 45 -11.36 2.86 -0.56
CA ILE A 45 -12.65 2.26 -0.22
C ILE A 45 -12.39 0.86 0.32
N GLU A 46 -12.69 0.68 1.60
CA GLU A 46 -12.60 -0.58 2.31
C GLU A 46 -14.02 -1.14 2.47
N THR A 47 -14.28 -2.32 1.93
CA THR A 47 -15.54 -3.05 2.10
C THR A 47 -15.20 -4.44 2.63
N PRO A 48 -15.77 -4.86 3.78
CA PRO A 48 -15.58 -6.23 4.27
C PRO A 48 -15.83 -7.26 3.16
N THR A 49 -15.02 -8.32 3.14
CA THR A 49 -15.07 -9.44 2.18
C THR A 49 -14.89 -9.09 0.70
N GLN A 50 -14.50 -7.86 0.38
CA GLN A 50 -14.14 -7.44 -0.97
C GLN A 50 -12.70 -6.93 -1.01
N PRO A 51 -12.04 -6.97 -2.18
CA PRO A 51 -10.77 -6.29 -2.38
C PRO A 51 -10.89 -4.79 -2.07
N ILE A 52 -9.85 -4.25 -1.44
CA ILE A 52 -9.73 -2.80 -1.21
C ILE A 52 -9.57 -2.10 -2.56
N LYS A 53 -10.25 -0.95 -2.70
CA LYS A 53 -10.25 -0.16 -3.93
C LYS A 53 -9.60 1.19 -3.72
N LEU A 54 -8.81 1.63 -4.69
CA LEU A 54 -8.39 3.01 -4.85
C LEU A 54 -9.22 3.66 -5.97
N GLU A 55 -10.18 4.50 -5.58
CA GLU A 55 -11.08 5.21 -6.49
C GLU A 55 -10.50 6.58 -6.87
N PHE A 56 -10.61 6.92 -8.15
CA PHE A 56 -10.20 8.19 -8.74
C PHE A 56 -11.41 8.93 -9.30
N TYR A 57 -11.85 10.01 -8.64
CA TYR A 57 -13.03 10.77 -9.01
C TYR A 57 -12.66 12.16 -9.56
N SER A 58 -13.09 12.48 -10.78
CA SER A 58 -12.92 13.81 -11.39
C SER A 58 -13.85 14.81 -10.70
N LEU A 59 -13.29 15.84 -10.05
CA LEU A 59 -14.11 16.92 -9.51
C LEU A 59 -14.65 17.84 -10.61
N ARG A 60 -13.96 17.93 -11.76
CA ARG A 60 -14.40 18.68 -12.93
C ARG A 60 -15.61 18.01 -13.60
N ASP A 61 -15.49 16.72 -13.88
CA ASP A 61 -16.47 15.97 -14.67
C ASP A 61 -17.53 15.27 -13.80
N LYS A 62 -17.39 15.35 -12.48
CA LYS A 62 -18.27 14.77 -11.46
C LYS A 62 -18.52 13.26 -11.63
N LYS A 63 -17.51 12.52 -12.06
CA LYS A 63 -17.58 11.06 -12.28
C LYS A 63 -16.32 10.34 -11.85
N THR A 64 -16.45 9.06 -11.53
CA THR A 64 -15.31 8.15 -11.34
C THR A 64 -14.60 7.95 -12.68
N ILE A 65 -13.31 8.24 -12.73
CA ILE A 65 -12.42 8.09 -13.89
C ILE A 65 -11.84 6.68 -13.92
N SER A 66 -11.44 6.17 -12.77
CA SER A 66 -10.83 4.86 -12.62
C SER A 66 -11.05 4.33 -11.19
N SER A 67 -10.96 3.02 -11.05
CA SER A 67 -10.92 2.31 -9.77
C SER A 67 -9.91 1.19 -9.91
N ILE A 68 -8.90 1.15 -9.05
CA ILE A 68 -7.90 0.09 -9.03
C ILE A 68 -8.19 -0.79 -7.82
N GLU A 69 -8.46 -2.06 -8.06
CA GLU A 69 -8.54 -3.08 -7.01
C GLU A 69 -7.13 -3.54 -6.65
N MET A 70 -6.86 -3.64 -5.35
CA MET A 70 -5.59 -4.20 -4.87
C MET A 70 -5.75 -5.71 -4.74
N GLU A 71 -5.01 -6.45 -5.52
CA GLU A 71 -5.07 -7.91 -5.52
C GLU A 71 -4.66 -8.46 -4.15
N ASN A 72 -5.33 -9.53 -3.69
CA ASN A 72 -5.08 -10.19 -2.40
C ASN A 72 -5.33 -9.33 -1.13
N SER A 73 -6.00 -8.18 -1.27
CA SER A 73 -6.30 -7.26 -0.17
C SER A 73 -7.62 -7.52 0.57
N THR A 74 -8.19 -8.72 0.44
CA THR A 74 -9.50 -9.03 1.03
C THR A 74 -9.46 -8.84 2.54
N LEU A 75 -10.35 -7.99 3.03
CA LEU A 75 -10.46 -7.71 4.45
C LEU A 75 -11.03 -8.91 5.22
N PRO A 76 -10.55 -9.18 6.45
CA PRO A 76 -11.15 -10.18 7.32
C PRO A 76 -12.61 -9.82 7.65
N ASP A 77 -13.42 -10.85 7.97
CA ASP A 77 -14.83 -10.70 8.32
C ASP A 77 -15.04 -9.84 9.59
N GLU A 78 -14.10 -9.93 10.53
CA GLU A 78 -14.13 -9.17 11.78
C GLU A 78 -13.21 -7.95 11.71
N PRO A 79 -13.67 -6.77 12.17
CA PRO A 79 -12.83 -5.58 12.23
C PRO A 79 -11.70 -5.80 13.24
N GLY A 80 -10.50 -6.04 12.72
CA GLY A 80 -9.27 -6.02 13.53
C GLY A 80 -8.98 -4.62 14.11
N PRO A 81 -7.97 -4.49 14.98
CA PRO A 81 -7.60 -3.20 15.58
C PRO A 81 -7.04 -2.18 14.56
N ALA A 82 -6.74 -2.61 13.33
CA ALA A 82 -6.27 -1.74 12.28
C ALA A 82 -7.38 -0.79 11.81
N SER A 83 -7.12 0.52 11.86
CA SER A 83 -8.08 1.53 11.43
C SER A 83 -8.26 1.62 9.91
N SER A 84 -7.30 1.05 9.16
CA SER A 84 -7.24 0.95 7.70
C SER A 84 -6.11 0.00 7.29
N PHE A 85 -6.35 -0.79 6.25
CA PHE A 85 -5.44 -1.80 5.69
C PHE A 85 -4.69 -1.31 4.46
N LEU A 86 -5.13 -0.19 3.87
CA LEU A 86 -4.42 0.48 2.78
C LEU A 86 -4.29 1.96 3.04
N ARG A 87 -3.07 2.47 2.86
CA ARG A 87 -2.78 3.89 2.94
C ARG A 87 -2.09 4.36 1.69
N PHE A 88 -2.23 5.63 1.38
CA PHE A 88 -1.50 6.25 0.28
C PHE A 88 -0.94 7.61 0.66
N LYS A 89 0.02 8.05 -0.15
CA LYS A 89 0.55 9.41 -0.13
C LYS A 89 0.69 9.91 -1.56
N VAL A 90 0.17 11.09 -1.82
CA VAL A 90 0.40 11.80 -3.09
C VAL A 90 1.81 12.41 -3.04
N MET A 91 2.62 12.12 -4.05
CA MET A 91 4.02 12.51 -4.13
C MET A 91 4.27 13.29 -5.41
N THR A 92 5.07 14.35 -5.33
CA THR A 92 5.59 15.06 -6.51
C THR A 92 7.02 14.59 -6.78
N VAL A 93 7.33 14.38 -8.06
CA VAL A 93 8.67 13.98 -8.52
C VAL A 93 9.26 15.09 -9.38
N PRO A 94 10.47 15.60 -9.09
CA PRO A 94 11.11 16.57 -9.95
C PRO A 94 11.24 16.08 -11.39
N GLY A 95 10.89 16.92 -12.35
CA GLY A 95 10.87 16.57 -13.77
C GLY A 95 9.61 15.81 -14.22
N GLN A 96 8.61 15.65 -13.35
CA GLN A 96 7.27 15.17 -13.70
C GLN A 96 6.22 16.23 -13.45
N SER A 97 5.33 16.42 -14.43
CA SER A 97 4.22 17.38 -14.35
C SER A 97 3.04 16.83 -13.55
N GLN A 98 2.94 15.50 -13.43
CA GLN A 98 1.86 14.81 -12.75
C GLN A 98 2.33 14.21 -11.42
N PRO A 99 1.49 14.22 -10.38
CA PRO A 99 1.82 13.56 -9.14
C PRO A 99 1.76 12.03 -9.30
N LEU A 100 2.54 11.35 -8.46
CA LEU A 100 2.46 9.92 -8.23
C LEU A 100 1.72 9.63 -6.94
N ILE A 101 1.24 8.40 -6.81
CA ILE A 101 0.57 7.94 -5.61
C ILE A 101 1.32 6.72 -5.11
N PHE A 102 1.95 6.88 -3.95
CA PHE A 102 2.60 5.78 -3.26
C PHE A 102 1.60 5.13 -2.32
N VAL A 103 1.25 3.89 -2.60
CA VAL A 103 0.30 3.08 -1.86
C VAL A 103 1.05 2.05 -1.03
N VAL A 104 0.63 1.84 0.21
CA VAL A 104 1.08 0.76 1.08
C VAL A 104 -0.12 0.04 1.64
N GLU A 105 -0.20 -1.24 1.34
CA GLU A 105 -1.13 -2.20 1.90
C GLU A 105 -0.45 -3.02 3.00
N VAL A 106 -1.21 -3.46 4.00
CA VAL A 106 -0.78 -4.47 4.96
C VAL A 106 -1.61 -5.73 4.77
N SER A 107 -0.95 -6.89 4.63
CA SER A 107 -1.64 -8.18 4.62
C SER A 107 -1.89 -8.66 6.05
N PRO A 108 -3.17 -8.82 6.45
CA PRO A 108 -3.52 -9.31 7.77
C PRO A 108 -3.47 -10.85 7.78
N GLY A 109 -2.29 -11.44 7.95
CA GLY A 109 -2.19 -12.91 7.80
C GLY A 109 -0.94 -13.60 8.38
N GLY A 110 -0.08 -12.92 9.14
CA GLY A 110 1.12 -13.55 9.70
C GLY A 110 1.63 -12.86 10.96
N SER A 111 2.49 -13.55 11.71
CA SER A 111 3.14 -13.00 12.93
C SER A 111 3.99 -11.76 12.65
N ASP A 112 4.51 -11.62 11.43
CA ASP A 112 5.44 -10.54 11.03
C ASP A 112 4.84 -9.38 10.24
N GLY A 113 3.55 -9.45 9.87
CA GLY A 113 2.86 -8.43 9.08
C GLY A 113 3.62 -7.98 7.82
N THR A 114 3.25 -8.51 6.67
CA THR A 114 3.85 -8.08 5.39
C THR A 114 3.17 -6.82 4.87
N PHE A 115 3.98 -5.87 4.42
CA PHE A 115 3.52 -4.67 3.74
C PHE A 115 3.88 -4.75 2.27
N PHE A 116 2.91 -4.42 1.42
CA PHE A 116 3.05 -4.39 -0.03
C PHE A 116 2.92 -2.95 -0.49
N ALA A 117 3.84 -2.51 -1.34
CA ALA A 117 3.84 -1.15 -1.84
C ALA A 117 3.71 -1.10 -3.36
N HIS A 118 2.92 -0.14 -3.81
CA HIS A 118 2.65 0.11 -5.21
C HIS A 118 2.80 1.60 -5.52
N ILE A 119 3.25 1.88 -6.72
CA ILE A 119 3.37 3.23 -7.25
C ILE A 119 2.34 3.35 -8.36
N ILE A 120 1.38 4.25 -8.20
CA ILE A 120 0.34 4.49 -9.19
C ILE A 120 0.58 5.84 -9.85
N GLY A 121 0.48 5.87 -11.18
CA GLY A 121 0.59 7.08 -11.98
C GLY A 121 -0.45 7.12 -13.09
N TRP A 122 -0.65 8.31 -13.64
CA TRP A 122 -1.43 8.52 -14.86
C TRP A 122 -0.52 8.29 -16.08
N LYS A 123 -0.74 7.24 -16.85
CA LYS A 123 0.09 6.91 -18.01
C LYS A 123 -0.80 6.33 -19.09
N GLU A 124 -0.58 6.76 -20.34
CA GLU A 124 -1.35 6.29 -21.50
C GLU A 124 -2.87 6.48 -21.31
N GLY A 125 -3.27 7.61 -20.71
CA GLY A 125 -4.68 7.97 -20.54
C GLY A 125 -5.44 7.21 -19.46
N LYS A 126 -4.73 6.51 -18.54
CA LYS A 126 -5.36 5.81 -17.40
C LYS A 126 -4.47 5.82 -16.15
N PHE A 127 -5.11 5.68 -14.99
CA PHE A 127 -4.40 5.34 -13.75
C PHE A 127 -4.01 3.86 -13.79
N GLN A 128 -2.75 3.57 -13.49
CA GLN A 128 -2.24 2.19 -13.40
C GLN A 128 -1.07 2.08 -12.42
N ILE A 129 -0.88 0.87 -11.90
CA ILE A 129 0.31 0.51 -11.11
C ILE A 129 1.51 0.50 -12.07
N LEU A 130 2.60 1.16 -11.67
CA LEU A 130 3.80 1.36 -12.50
C LEU A 130 4.90 0.34 -12.24
N ASN A 131 4.91 -0.29 -11.07
CA ASN A 131 5.81 -1.41 -10.75
C ASN A 131 5.13 -2.73 -11.10
N GLU A 132 5.85 -3.62 -11.79
CA GLU A 132 5.33 -4.92 -12.22
C GLU A 132 5.12 -5.86 -11.03
N GLU A 133 6.11 -5.92 -10.13
CA GLU A 133 6.06 -6.72 -8.90
C GLU A 133 5.76 -5.84 -7.69
N SER A 134 5.02 -6.39 -6.72
CA SER A 134 4.80 -5.75 -5.42
C SER A 134 6.12 -5.49 -4.71
N ILE A 135 6.27 -4.29 -4.14
CA ILE A 135 7.45 -3.94 -3.36
C ILE A 135 7.18 -4.28 -1.90
N GLU A 136 7.85 -5.32 -1.40
CA GLU A 136 7.53 -5.90 -0.11
C GLU A 136 8.49 -5.45 1.00
N THR A 137 7.96 -5.36 2.23
CA THR A 137 8.74 -5.25 3.47
C THR A 137 7.99 -5.89 4.63
N ALA A 138 8.70 -6.28 5.69
CA ALA A 138 8.08 -6.69 6.96
C ALA A 138 7.91 -5.53 7.96
N VAL A 139 7.33 -5.81 9.13
CA VAL A 139 7.16 -4.86 10.25
C VAL A 139 8.50 -4.27 10.74
N GLN A 140 9.57 -5.06 10.74
CA GLN A 140 10.92 -4.64 11.13
C GLN A 140 11.76 -4.09 9.96
N GLY A 141 11.14 -3.89 8.79
CA GLY A 141 11.74 -3.25 7.64
C GLY A 141 11.24 -1.82 7.45
N GLY A 142 11.25 -1.33 6.22
CA GLY A 142 10.64 -0.06 5.86
C GLY A 142 10.66 0.23 4.36
N LEU A 143 9.94 1.29 4.00
CA LEU A 143 9.78 1.73 2.63
C LEU A 143 10.11 3.20 2.50
N TYR A 144 10.70 3.60 1.38
CA TYR A 144 11.00 5.00 1.08
C TYR A 144 10.72 5.28 -0.39
N PHE A 145 10.18 6.47 -0.68
CA PHE A 145 10.07 6.98 -2.03
C PHE A 145 10.71 8.36 -2.12
N GLY A 146 11.63 8.53 -3.05
CA GLY A 146 12.33 9.80 -3.24
C GLY A 146 13.66 9.63 -3.96
N ASN A 147 14.60 10.54 -3.73
CA ASN A 147 15.94 10.45 -4.28
C ASN A 147 16.74 9.34 -3.59
N LEU A 148 17.18 8.34 -4.36
CA LEU A 148 17.98 7.18 -3.97
C LEU A 148 19.50 7.43 -4.07
N GLY A 149 19.89 8.68 -4.33
CA GLY A 149 21.28 9.12 -4.48
C GLY A 149 21.68 9.32 -5.95
N LYS A 150 22.83 9.97 -6.16
CA LYS A 150 23.31 10.39 -7.49
C LYS A 150 23.36 9.26 -8.53
N LYS A 151 23.65 8.03 -8.09
CA LYS A 151 23.78 6.86 -8.96
C LYS A 151 22.43 6.30 -9.44
N TYR A 152 21.41 6.38 -8.59
CA TYR A 152 20.13 5.68 -8.80
C TYR A 152 18.97 6.62 -9.13
N GLY A 153 19.12 7.93 -8.89
CA GLY A 153 18.08 8.91 -9.21
C GLY A 153 16.88 8.82 -8.26
N TYR A 154 15.68 9.11 -8.74
CA TYR A 154 14.44 8.94 -7.97
C TYR A 154 13.95 7.49 -8.04
N GLY A 155 13.25 7.01 -7.01
CA GLY A 155 12.67 5.67 -7.02
C GLY A 155 12.16 5.24 -5.64
N VAL A 156 11.97 3.94 -5.47
CA VAL A 156 11.59 3.31 -4.20
C VAL A 156 12.80 2.62 -3.59
N ALA A 157 12.95 2.69 -2.27
CA ALA A 157 13.78 1.75 -1.53
C ALA A 157 12.88 0.92 -0.62
N SER A 158 13.11 -0.39 -0.58
CA SER A 158 12.60 -1.28 0.44
C SER A 158 13.77 -1.86 1.21
N TRP A 159 13.61 -2.07 2.51
CA TRP A 159 14.53 -2.88 3.28
C TRP A 159 13.77 -3.79 4.22
N THR A 160 14.20 -5.04 4.31
CA THR A 160 13.62 -6.04 5.21
C THR A 160 14.73 -6.86 5.84
N PHE A 161 14.44 -7.45 6.99
CA PHE A 161 15.38 -8.33 7.67
C PHE A 161 15.44 -9.68 6.93
N ILE A 162 16.56 -10.39 7.10
CA ILE A 162 16.80 -11.74 6.57
C ILE A 162 16.92 -12.67 7.78
N TRP A 163 16.12 -13.72 7.82
CA TRP A 163 16.23 -14.72 8.89
C TRP A 163 17.55 -15.48 8.78
N CYS A 164 18.16 -15.87 9.91
CA CYS A 164 19.40 -16.66 9.89
C CYS A 164 19.29 -17.98 9.13
N SER A 165 18.08 -18.53 8.98
CA SER A 165 17.78 -19.71 8.17
C SER A 165 17.74 -19.44 6.66
N GLU A 166 17.57 -18.19 6.26
CA GLU A 166 17.50 -17.72 4.86
C GLU A 166 18.84 -17.18 4.34
N VAL A 167 19.84 -17.06 5.22
CA VAL A 167 21.22 -16.76 4.82
C VAL A 167 21.79 -17.98 4.08
N GLU A 168 22.60 -17.75 3.04
CA GLU A 168 23.28 -18.84 2.32
C GLU A 168 24.80 -18.78 2.53
N PRO A 169 25.43 -19.85 3.06
CA PRO A 169 24.78 -21.02 3.68
C PRO A 169 24.05 -20.63 4.99
N PRO A 170 23.02 -21.40 5.42
CA PRO A 170 22.29 -21.11 6.66
C PRO A 170 23.22 -21.03 7.87
N GLU A 171 22.96 -20.08 8.77
CA GLU A 171 23.79 -19.95 9.96
C GLU A 171 23.56 -21.16 10.91
N PRO A 172 24.63 -21.82 11.39
CA PRO A 172 24.48 -22.96 12.29
C PRO A 172 23.86 -22.50 13.63
N ASN A 173 22.91 -23.29 14.16
CA ASN A 173 22.17 -22.99 15.38
C ASN A 173 21.33 -21.70 15.31
N CYS A 174 20.67 -21.45 14.17
CA CYS A 174 19.72 -20.37 14.00
C CYS A 174 18.63 -20.40 15.08
N ARG A 175 18.60 -19.37 15.94
CA ARG A 175 17.63 -19.16 17.04
C ARG A 175 17.15 -17.72 17.11
N GLU A 176 17.17 -17.00 15.99
CA GLU A 176 16.65 -15.64 15.95
C GLU A 176 15.14 -15.64 16.25
N ALA A 177 14.74 -14.76 17.16
CA ALA A 177 13.35 -14.46 17.47
C ALA A 177 13.03 -13.03 17.05
N HIS A 178 11.73 -12.72 16.88
CA HIS A 178 11.29 -11.35 16.57
C HIS A 178 11.99 -10.33 17.47
N TYR A 179 12.40 -9.20 16.88
CA TYR A 179 13.11 -8.11 17.56
C TYR A 179 14.58 -8.37 17.91
N ASP A 180 15.15 -9.52 17.52
CA ASP A 180 16.59 -9.74 17.56
C ASP A 180 17.33 -8.82 16.56
N LYS A 181 18.67 -8.90 16.58
CA LYS A 181 19.49 -8.26 15.56
C LYS A 181 19.53 -9.14 14.32
N TYR A 182 19.22 -8.58 13.15
CA TYR A 182 19.19 -9.29 11.88
C TYR A 182 20.13 -8.69 10.85
N ARG A 183 20.52 -9.49 9.85
CA ARG A 183 20.99 -8.93 8.59
C ARG A 183 19.80 -8.36 7.83
N TYR A 184 20.06 -7.42 6.94
CA TYR A 184 19.03 -6.77 6.15
C TYR A 184 19.32 -6.92 4.67
N GLU A 185 18.28 -7.18 3.90
CA GLU A 185 18.24 -6.99 2.45
C GLU A 185 17.66 -5.60 2.16
N ILE A 186 18.33 -4.84 1.31
CA ILE A 186 17.89 -3.53 0.83
C ILE A 186 17.74 -3.63 -0.68
N LYS A 187 16.55 -3.37 -1.20
CA LYS A 187 16.27 -3.30 -2.64
C LYS A 187 16.01 -1.86 -3.04
N LEU A 188 16.72 -1.39 -4.04
CA LEU A 188 16.46 -0.11 -4.70
C LEU A 188 15.74 -0.37 -6.01
N TYR A 189 14.67 0.36 -6.27
CA TYR A 189 13.86 0.31 -7.48
C TYR A 189 13.96 1.69 -8.16
N PRO A 190 14.97 1.92 -9.02
CA PRO A 190 15.12 3.20 -9.71
C PRO A 190 13.94 3.45 -10.65
N LEU A 191 13.39 4.66 -10.62
CA LEU A 191 12.35 5.10 -11.54
C LEU A 191 12.98 5.92 -12.67
N ASP A 192 12.78 5.50 -13.92
CA ASP A 192 12.98 6.40 -15.03
C ASP A 192 11.83 7.42 -15.07
N VAL A 193 12.13 8.63 -14.61
CA VAL A 193 11.12 9.68 -14.51
C VAL A 193 10.56 10.06 -15.87
N LYS A 194 11.29 9.93 -16.97
CA LYS A 194 10.79 10.37 -18.29
C LYS A 194 9.75 9.40 -18.84
N THR A 195 10.01 8.11 -18.72
CA THR A 195 9.16 7.04 -19.27
C THR A 195 8.16 6.50 -18.24
N MET A 196 8.30 6.89 -16.97
CA MET A 196 7.50 6.40 -15.85
C MET A 196 7.54 4.88 -15.76
N THR A 197 8.75 4.32 -15.86
CA THR A 197 9.03 2.89 -15.79
C THR A 197 10.10 2.61 -14.75
N PHE A 198 9.90 1.59 -13.92
CA PHE A 198 10.94 1.11 -13.03
C PHE A 198 12.04 0.39 -13.81
N LYS A 199 13.28 0.56 -13.35
CA LYS A 199 14.44 -0.20 -13.80
C LYS A 199 14.61 -1.43 -12.92
N GLU A 200 15.44 -2.36 -13.39
CA GLU A 200 15.84 -3.54 -12.64
C GLU A 200 16.27 -3.19 -11.20
N PRO A 201 15.74 -3.92 -10.19
CA PRO A 201 16.08 -3.66 -8.80
C PRO A 201 17.57 -3.91 -8.52
N VAL A 202 18.15 -3.09 -7.66
CA VAL A 202 19.51 -3.29 -7.15
C VAL A 202 19.45 -3.72 -5.70
N THR A 203 19.98 -4.90 -5.42
CA THR A 203 19.93 -5.54 -4.10
C THR A 203 21.25 -5.40 -3.35
N PHE A 204 21.16 -5.08 -2.07
CA PHE A 204 22.27 -5.04 -1.12
C PHE A 204 21.92 -5.92 0.08
N LYS A 205 22.92 -6.60 0.65
CA LYS A 205 22.76 -7.37 1.88
C LYS A 205 23.80 -6.90 2.90
N THR A 206 23.37 -6.55 4.11
CA THR A 206 24.33 -6.16 5.14
C THR A 206 25.19 -7.33 5.57
N LYS A 207 26.45 -7.03 5.92
CA LYS A 207 27.35 -8.01 6.53
C LYS A 207 27.08 -8.15 8.02
N ARG A 208 26.70 -7.05 8.68
CA ARG A 208 26.43 -6.99 10.12
C ARG A 208 24.95 -7.16 10.43
N LYS A 209 24.68 -7.58 11.67
CA LYS A 209 23.34 -7.64 12.24
C LYS A 209 22.97 -6.32 12.93
N TYR A 210 21.71 -5.89 12.80
CA TYR A 210 21.17 -4.64 13.33
C TYR A 210 19.82 -4.89 14.01
N ALA A 211 19.56 -4.17 15.11
CA ALA A 211 18.27 -4.21 15.80
C ALA A 211 17.30 -3.16 15.24
N GLY A 212 16.02 -3.27 15.62
CA GLY A 212 14.99 -2.28 15.33
C GLY A 212 14.32 -2.49 13.97
N HIS A 213 14.05 -1.39 13.27
CA HIS A 213 13.38 -1.40 11.96
C HIS A 213 14.36 -1.26 10.78
N GLY A 214 15.65 -1.60 10.98
CA GLY A 214 16.65 -1.62 9.91
C GLY A 214 17.23 -0.27 9.50
N GLU A 215 16.85 0.86 10.11
CA GLU A 215 17.39 2.16 9.69
C GLU A 215 18.91 2.30 9.95
N ALA A 216 19.43 1.58 10.95
CA ALA A 216 20.87 1.49 11.18
C ALA A 216 21.59 0.68 10.09
N ALA A 217 20.92 -0.32 9.50
CA ALA A 217 21.46 -1.16 8.42
C ALA A 217 21.69 -0.35 7.14
N LEU A 218 20.79 0.59 6.84
CA LEU A 218 20.89 1.52 5.70
C LEU A 218 22.22 2.30 5.68
N LYS A 219 22.75 2.63 6.87
CA LYS A 219 24.00 3.40 7.01
C LYS A 219 25.23 2.62 6.55
N GLU A 220 25.19 1.29 6.49
CA GLU A 220 26.29 0.46 5.96
C GLU A 220 26.59 0.79 4.48
N PHE A 221 25.58 1.26 3.75
CA PHE A 221 25.67 1.64 2.35
C PHE A 221 25.59 3.16 2.14
N GLY A 222 25.63 3.95 3.22
CA GLY A 222 25.54 5.41 3.17
C GLY A 222 24.14 5.95 2.87
N PHE A 223 23.09 5.13 3.04
CA PHE A 223 21.71 5.60 2.87
C PHE A 223 21.16 6.23 4.15
N THR A 224 20.31 7.24 4.00
CA THR A 224 19.64 7.96 5.09
C THR A 224 18.12 7.95 4.93
N PHE A 225 17.57 6.89 4.33
CA PHE A 225 16.14 6.79 4.08
C PHE A 225 15.35 6.73 5.39
N GLN A 226 14.16 7.31 5.36
CA GLN A 226 13.21 7.26 6.47
C GLN A 226 11.97 6.48 6.02
N ASP A 227 11.47 5.61 6.89
CA ASP A 227 10.30 4.81 6.61
C ASP A 227 9.06 5.69 6.39
N LEU A 228 8.62 5.75 5.14
CA LEU A 228 7.54 6.59 4.66
C LEU A 228 6.20 6.20 5.30
N ARG A 229 6.04 4.93 5.71
CA ARG A 229 4.85 4.44 6.44
C ARG A 229 4.58 5.24 7.72
N ARG A 230 5.62 5.76 8.37
CA ARG A 230 5.49 6.58 9.59
C ARG A 230 4.94 7.98 9.32
N SER A 231 5.07 8.48 8.08
CA SER A 231 4.57 9.79 7.67
C SER A 231 3.20 9.75 7.00
N MET A 232 2.68 8.55 6.72
CA MET A 232 1.34 8.40 6.15
C MET A 232 0.32 8.73 7.24
N GLY A 233 -0.56 9.69 6.95
CA GLY A 233 -1.56 10.17 7.89
C GLY A 233 -2.36 9.00 8.47
N LYS A 234 -2.48 8.97 9.81
CA LYS A 234 -3.47 8.13 10.48
C LYS A 234 -4.83 8.80 10.27
N VAL A 235 -5.81 8.04 9.81
CA VAL A 235 -7.13 8.51 9.36
C VAL A 235 -7.72 9.64 10.23
N ARG A 236 -7.80 10.84 9.65
CA ARG A 236 -8.82 11.90 9.83
C ARG A 236 -8.60 12.93 8.71
N GLU A 237 -9.69 13.46 8.15
CA GLU A 237 -9.77 14.26 6.93
C GLU A 237 -8.61 15.25 6.70
N TYR A 238 -7.99 15.24 5.51
CA TYR A 238 -7.34 16.44 4.99
C TYR A 238 -8.38 17.28 4.26
N ALA A 239 -9.08 18.09 5.04
CA ALA A 239 -9.72 19.30 4.55
C ALA A 239 -8.88 20.49 5.02
N ASP A 240 -7.68 20.64 4.46
CA ASP A 240 -6.93 21.89 4.59
C ASP A 240 -6.82 22.53 3.20
N TYR A 241 -7.73 23.47 2.98
CA TYR A 241 -7.51 24.57 2.05
C TYR A 241 -6.48 25.51 2.69
N GLN A 242 -5.36 25.74 2.01
CA GLN A 242 -4.65 27.02 2.05
C GLN A 242 -4.48 27.51 0.62
#